data_AF-A0A4Q3LU92-F1
#
_entry.id   AF-A0A4Q3LU92-F1
#
_cell.length_a   1.000
_cell.length_b   1.000
_cell.length_c   1.000
_cell.angle_alpha   90.00
_cell.angle_beta   90.00
_cell.angle_gamma   90.00
#
_symmetry.space_group_name_H-M   'P 1'
#
loop_
_entity.id
_entity.type
_entity.pdbx_description
1 polymer ?
#
loop_
_entity_poly.entity_id
_entity_poly.type
_entity_poly.pdbx_seq_one_letter_code
_entity_poly.pdbx_strand_id
1 'polypeptide(L)'
;GIMATRSIPNWRDRLVTIMIAPLMTCSARLPVYALLIAAFIPQQTVGGIFNLQGLVLFGLYLGGIVSAMAVAAVAKLARRNAGATPLLMELPTYRWPRLRGLAIGLWERALIFLRRVGGIILAVTILLWFLSSFPGAPEGATGPAIEYSFAGRIGALLAVVFAPIGFSWQICIALVPGMAAREVAVGALGTVYALSATGDDAAAQLGPLIAGSWSLATALSLLVWFIFAPQCISTIAAVRRETNGWRYPLIMTGYLFGLAYAASFVTYRIALALGGG
;
A
#
# COMPACT_ATOMS: atom_id res chain seq x y z
N GLY A 1 11.71 -5.09 8.62
CA GLY A 1 12.47 -5.04 7.37
C GLY A 1 13.67 -4.13 7.49
N ILE A 2 13.47 -2.82 7.30
CA ILE A 2 14.56 -1.83 7.13
C ILE A 2 15.62 -1.85 8.27
N MET A 3 15.21 -1.92 9.54
CA MET A 3 16.18 -1.93 10.66
C MET A 3 17.09 -3.16 10.69
N ALA A 4 16.67 -4.28 10.09
CA ALA A 4 17.49 -5.50 10.02
C ALA A 4 18.71 -5.31 9.10
N THR A 5 18.68 -4.31 8.20
CA THR A 5 19.80 -4.02 7.29
C THR A 5 21.05 -3.46 8.00
N ARG A 6 20.95 -3.14 9.30
CA ARG A 6 22.09 -2.70 10.12
C ARG A 6 23.18 -3.77 10.28
N SER A 7 22.84 -5.05 10.08
CA SER A 7 23.82 -6.14 10.09
C SER A 7 24.69 -6.17 8.83
N ILE A 8 24.33 -5.45 7.77
CA ILE A 8 25.08 -5.41 6.51
C ILE A 8 26.20 -4.36 6.65
N PRO A 9 27.49 -4.78 6.66
CA PRO A 9 28.60 -3.87 6.93
C PRO A 9 28.80 -2.85 5.80
N ASN A 10 28.63 -3.30 4.55
CA ASN A 10 28.82 -2.47 3.38
C ASN A 10 27.62 -1.53 3.20
N TRP A 11 27.87 -0.22 3.30
CA TRP A 11 26.87 0.83 3.13
C TRP A 11 26.08 0.70 1.82
N ARG A 12 26.73 0.36 0.71
CA ARG A 12 26.07 0.27 -0.58
C ARG A 12 25.10 -0.91 -0.65
N ASP A 13 25.47 -2.04 -0.06
CA ASP A 13 24.63 -3.25 -0.03
C ASP A 13 23.47 -3.05 0.97
N ARG A 14 23.75 -2.39 2.09
CA ARG A 14 22.74 -1.94 3.05
C ARG A 14 21.71 -1.04 2.37
N LEU A 15 22.15 -0.04 1.61
CA LEU A 15 21.26 0.86 0.90
C LEU A 15 20.38 0.12 -0.11
N VAL A 16 20.95 -0.76 -0.93
CA VAL A 16 20.18 -1.57 -1.89
C VAL A 16 19.13 -2.41 -1.18
N THR A 17 19.49 -3.01 -0.04
CA THR A 17 18.56 -3.81 0.76
C THR A 17 17.45 -2.95 1.38
N ILE A 18 17.77 -1.73 1.86
CA ILE A 18 16.78 -0.76 2.33
C ILE A 18 15.82 -0.37 1.20
N MET A 19 16.32 -0.20 -0.02
CA MET A 19 15.51 0.18 -1.17
C MET A 19 14.62 -0.98 -1.64
N ILE A 20 15.03 -2.25 -1.54
CA ILE A 20 14.26 -3.42 -2.00
C ILE A 20 13.27 -3.93 -0.94
N ALA A 21 13.61 -3.87 0.35
CA ALA A 21 12.75 -4.30 1.46
C ALA A 21 11.26 -3.87 1.37
N PRO A 22 10.92 -2.68 0.87
CA PRO A 22 9.54 -2.22 0.77
C PRO A 22 8.74 -2.82 -0.39
N LEU A 23 9.39 -3.50 -1.35
CA LEU A 23 8.73 -4.27 -2.40
C LEU A 23 8.13 -5.58 -1.88
N MET A 24 8.54 -6.00 -0.68
CA MET A 24 7.92 -7.16 -0.03
C MET A 24 6.52 -6.82 0.49
N THR A 25 5.58 -7.73 0.24
CA THR A 25 4.19 -7.58 0.66
C THR A 25 4.08 -7.61 2.18
N CYS A 26 3.53 -6.55 2.78
CA CYS A 26 3.22 -6.53 4.21
C CYS A 26 1.80 -7.08 4.46
N SER A 27 1.58 -7.71 5.61
CA SER A 27 0.27 -8.21 6.04
C SER A 27 -0.83 -7.14 6.06
N ALA A 28 -0.46 -5.87 6.30
CA ALA A 28 -1.39 -4.74 6.28
C ALA A 28 -2.01 -4.43 4.89
N ARG A 29 -1.62 -5.14 3.83
CA ARG A 29 -2.26 -5.04 2.49
C ARG A 29 -3.41 -6.03 2.30
N LEU A 30 -3.49 -7.06 3.16
CA LEU A 30 -4.49 -8.13 3.04
C LEU A 30 -5.93 -7.62 3.01
N PRO A 31 -6.36 -6.63 3.84
CA PRO A 31 -7.75 -6.18 3.82
C PRO A 31 -8.17 -5.60 2.46
N VAL A 32 -7.27 -4.84 1.82
CA VAL A 32 -7.54 -4.23 0.50
C VAL A 32 -7.59 -5.32 -0.59
N TYR A 33 -6.66 -6.28 -0.55
CA TYR A 33 -6.68 -7.40 -1.49
C TYR A 33 -7.93 -8.26 -1.32
N ALA A 34 -8.30 -8.58 -0.08
CA ALA A 34 -9.50 -9.35 0.21
C ALA A 34 -10.75 -8.65 -0.33
N LEU A 35 -10.90 -7.34 -0.07
CA LEU A 35 -12.02 -6.55 -0.57
C LEU A 35 -12.10 -6.58 -2.11
N LEU A 36 -11.01 -6.26 -2.80
CA LEU A 36 -11.01 -6.15 -4.27
C LEU A 36 -11.17 -7.52 -4.95
N ILE A 37 -10.53 -8.56 -4.41
CA ILE A 37 -10.67 -9.92 -4.94
C ILE A 37 -12.10 -10.42 -4.71
N ALA A 38 -12.68 -10.22 -3.53
CA ALA A 38 -14.06 -10.64 -3.25
C ALA A 38 -15.08 -9.90 -4.13
N ALA A 39 -14.84 -8.61 -4.43
CA ALA A 39 -15.76 -7.81 -5.24
C ALA A 39 -15.74 -8.17 -6.74
N PHE A 40 -14.56 -8.46 -7.31
CA PHE A 40 -14.41 -8.59 -8.77
C PHE A 40 -14.17 -10.02 -9.26
N ILE A 41 -13.72 -10.92 -8.40
CA ILE A 41 -13.27 -12.24 -8.80
C ILE A 41 -14.30 -13.27 -8.33
N PRO A 42 -15.00 -13.94 -9.27
CA PRO A 42 -16.07 -14.85 -8.92
C PRO A 42 -15.50 -16.03 -8.13
N GLN A 43 -16.28 -16.52 -7.17
CA GLN A 43 -15.91 -17.66 -6.34
C GLN A 43 -16.10 -18.96 -7.13
N GLN A 44 -15.17 -19.23 -8.06
CA GLN A 44 -15.14 -20.45 -8.85
C GLN A 44 -13.97 -21.33 -8.40
N THR A 45 -14.20 -22.64 -8.38
CA THR A 45 -13.16 -23.63 -8.12
C THR A 45 -12.48 -24.03 -9.43
N VAL A 46 -11.18 -23.76 -9.52
CA VAL A 46 -10.34 -24.22 -10.62
C VAL A 46 -9.86 -25.63 -10.27
N GLY A 47 -10.28 -26.63 -11.06
CA GLY A 47 -9.84 -28.02 -10.88
C GLY A 47 -10.37 -28.72 -9.62
N GLY A 48 -11.50 -28.29 -9.06
CA GLY A 48 -12.16 -28.93 -7.92
C GLY A 48 -11.51 -28.73 -6.54
N ILE A 49 -10.27 -28.21 -6.48
CA ILE A 49 -9.48 -28.08 -5.24
C ILE A 49 -9.09 -26.62 -4.96
N PHE A 50 -8.81 -25.82 -6.00
CA PHE A 50 -8.28 -24.47 -5.82
C PHE A 50 -9.35 -23.39 -6.04
N ASN A 51 -9.50 -22.47 -5.11
CA ASN A 51 -10.38 -21.30 -5.27
C ASN A 51 -9.66 -20.24 -6.13
N LEU A 52 -10.33 -19.71 -7.16
CA LEU A 52 -9.82 -18.66 -8.06
C LEU A 52 -9.31 -17.43 -7.28
N GLN A 53 -10.02 -17.03 -6.21
CA GLN A 53 -9.65 -15.91 -5.35
C GLN A 53 -8.31 -16.14 -4.64
N GLY A 54 -8.10 -17.37 -4.16
CA GLY A 54 -6.84 -17.77 -3.53
C GLY A 54 -5.68 -17.81 -4.53
N LEU A 55 -5.94 -18.26 -5.75
CA LEU A 55 -4.94 -18.28 -6.82
C LEU A 55 -4.50 -16.88 -7.22
N VAL A 56 -5.44 -15.92 -7.29
CA VAL A 56 -5.12 -14.52 -7.58
C VAL A 56 -4.31 -13.90 -6.45
N LEU A 57 -4.71 -14.11 -5.19
CA LEU A 57 -3.93 -13.65 -4.04
C LEU A 57 -2.50 -14.21 -4.06
N PHE A 58 -2.36 -15.51 -4.35
CA PHE A 58 -1.05 -16.16 -4.51
C PHE A 58 -0.25 -15.53 -5.65
N GLY A 59 -0.88 -15.29 -6.81
CA GLY A 59 -0.25 -14.63 -7.96
C GLY A 59 0.23 -13.22 -7.65
N LEU A 60 -0.56 -12.42 -6.91
CA LEU A 60 -0.14 -11.08 -6.47
C LEU A 60 1.08 -11.13 -5.54
N TYR A 61 1.11 -12.10 -4.62
CA TYR A 61 2.25 -12.31 -3.72
C TYR A 61 3.51 -12.74 -4.48
N LEU A 62 3.36 -13.69 -5.41
CA LEU A 62 4.43 -14.14 -6.27
C LEU A 62 4.96 -12.97 -7.14
N GLY A 63 4.06 -12.16 -7.69
CA GLY A 63 4.41 -10.96 -8.46
C GLY A 63 5.23 -9.95 -7.67
N GLY A 64 4.90 -9.73 -6.39
CA GLY A 64 5.70 -8.92 -5.47
C GLY A 64 7.12 -9.48 -5.25
N ILE A 65 7.25 -10.80 -5.08
CA ILE A 65 8.56 -11.45 -4.91
C ILE A 65 9.39 -11.36 -6.19
N VAL A 66 8.81 -11.71 -7.34
CA VAL A 66 9.49 -11.69 -8.64
C VAL A 66 9.94 -10.27 -9.00
N SER A 67 9.09 -9.27 -8.77
CA SER A 67 9.46 -7.88 -9.01
C SER A 67 10.57 -7.39 -8.06
N ALA A 68 10.55 -7.78 -6.78
CA ALA A 68 11.65 -7.50 -5.87
C ALA A 68 12.98 -8.12 -6.35
N MET A 69 12.94 -9.36 -6.84
CA MET A 69 14.09 -10.03 -7.45
C MET A 69 14.56 -9.33 -8.73
N ALA A 70 13.64 -8.90 -9.59
CA ALA A 70 13.97 -8.16 -10.81
C ALA A 70 14.66 -6.82 -10.50
N VAL A 71 14.12 -6.05 -9.55
CA VAL A 71 14.74 -4.79 -9.10
C VAL A 71 16.11 -5.05 -8.47
N ALA A 72 16.25 -6.13 -7.69
CA ALA A 72 17.55 -6.54 -7.14
C ALA A 72 18.57 -6.90 -8.23
N ALA A 73 18.15 -7.62 -9.27
CA ALA A 73 18.98 -7.98 -10.40
C ALA A 73 19.43 -6.76 -11.21
N VAL A 74 18.52 -5.81 -11.47
CA VAL A 74 18.84 -4.52 -12.12
C VAL A 74 19.82 -3.71 -11.26
N ALA A 75 19.58 -3.62 -9.95
CA ALA A 75 20.49 -2.95 -9.03
C ALA A 75 21.87 -3.62 -8.94
N LYS A 76 21.93 -4.95 -9.11
CA LYS A 76 23.18 -5.71 -9.19
C LYS A 76 23.91 -5.46 -10.51
N LEU A 77 23.22 -5.45 -11.64
CA LEU A 77 23.79 -5.20 -12.97
C LEU A 77 24.38 -3.79 -13.08
N ALA A 78 23.75 -2.81 -12.42
CA ALA A 78 24.27 -1.44 -12.31
C ALA A 78 25.57 -1.35 -11.48
N ARG A 79 25.98 -2.41 -10.77
CA ARG A 79 27.15 -2.41 -9.89
C ARG A 79 28.27 -3.26 -10.49
N ARG A 80 29.28 -2.57 -11.02
CA ARG A 80 30.41 -3.20 -11.72
C ARG A 80 31.51 -3.78 -10.82
N ASN A 81 31.47 -3.64 -9.49
CA ASN A 81 32.47 -4.20 -8.57
C ASN A 81 31.98 -4.11 -7.11
N ALA A 82 31.53 -5.23 -6.53
CA ALA A 82 31.39 -5.36 -5.09
C ALA A 82 31.94 -6.74 -4.70
N GLY A 83 33.13 -6.74 -4.10
CA GLY A 83 33.74 -7.96 -3.56
C GLY A 83 32.81 -8.61 -2.54
N ALA A 84 32.74 -9.94 -2.57
CA ALA A 84 31.99 -10.70 -1.60
C ALA A 84 32.59 -10.47 -0.20
N THR A 85 31.88 -9.75 0.67
CA THR A 85 32.26 -9.66 2.07
C THR A 85 31.96 -11.02 2.73
N PRO A 86 32.95 -11.70 3.32
CA PRO A 86 32.71 -12.99 3.94
C PRO A 86 31.71 -12.83 5.08
N LEU A 87 30.56 -13.50 4.96
CA LEU A 87 29.56 -13.62 6.01
C LEU A 87 30.11 -14.56 7.09
N LEU A 88 30.88 -14.03 8.02
CA LEU A 88 31.17 -14.73 9.27
C LEU A 88 29.94 -14.56 10.18
N MET A 89 28.94 -15.40 9.95
CA MET A 89 27.75 -15.45 10.77
C MET A 89 27.99 -16.44 11.91
N GLU A 90 28.72 -16.01 12.93
CA GLU A 90 28.73 -16.72 14.21
C GLU A 90 27.32 -16.63 14.79
N LEU A 91 26.64 -17.77 14.91
CA LEU A 91 25.32 -17.83 15.51
C LEU A 91 25.45 -17.36 16.97
N PRO A 92 24.85 -16.23 17.36
CA PRO A 92 24.90 -15.79 18.75
C PRO A 92 24.20 -16.83 19.63
N THR A 93 24.72 -17.05 20.83
CA THR A 93 24.14 -17.99 21.79
C THR A 93 22.68 -17.62 22.04
N TYR A 94 21.75 -18.49 21.65
CA TYR A 94 20.31 -18.27 21.80
C TYR A 94 19.97 -18.26 23.29
N ARG A 95 19.68 -17.09 23.85
CA ARG A 95 19.26 -16.92 25.25
C ARG A 95 17.75 -16.81 25.29
N TRP A 96 17.11 -17.63 26.13
CA TRP A 96 15.67 -17.57 26.33
C TRP A 96 15.26 -16.20 26.89
N PRO A 97 14.35 -15.49 26.22
CA PRO A 97 13.90 -14.18 26.68
C PRO A 97 13.12 -14.31 27.98
N ARG A 98 13.46 -13.50 28.98
CA ARG A 98 12.67 -13.41 30.22
C ARG A 98 11.30 -12.82 29.88
N LEU A 99 10.22 -13.55 30.18
CA LEU A 99 8.84 -13.16 29.86
C LEU A 99 8.46 -11.75 30.33
N ARG A 100 8.92 -11.36 31.53
CA ARG A 100 8.71 -9.99 32.06
C ARG A 100 9.38 -8.91 31.21
N GLY A 101 10.60 -9.16 30.74
CA GLY A 101 11.32 -8.23 29.87
C GLY A 101 10.68 -8.11 28.49
N LEU A 102 10.18 -9.23 27.95
CA LEU A 102 9.39 -9.22 26.71
C LEU A 102 8.10 -8.40 26.87
N ALA A 103 7.36 -8.60 27.97
CA ALA A 103 6.12 -7.87 28.24
C ALA A 103 6.35 -6.36 28.39
N ILE A 104 7.36 -5.96 29.16
CA ILE A 104 7.73 -4.54 29.32
C ILE A 104 8.16 -3.93 27.97
N GLY A 105 9.00 -4.65 27.21
CA GLY A 105 9.45 -4.18 25.90
C GLY A 105 8.33 -4.06 24.87
N LEU A 106 7.35 -4.98 24.90
CA LEU A 106 6.14 -4.88 24.08
C LEU A 106 5.28 -3.70 24.52
N TRP A 107 5.09 -3.50 25.82
CA TRP A 107 4.31 -2.39 26.38
C TRP A 107 4.90 -1.03 26.04
N GLU A 108 6.22 -0.85 26.22
CA GLU A 108 6.91 0.38 25.84
C GLU A 108 6.79 0.65 24.34
N ARG A 109 6.96 -0.38 23.49
CA ARG A 109 6.78 -0.23 22.04
C ARG A 109 5.35 0.15 21.67
N ALA A 110 4.36 -0.46 22.30
CA ALA A 110 2.95 -0.11 22.11
C ALA A 110 2.67 1.35 22.54
N LEU A 111 3.22 1.78 23.69
CA LEU A 111 3.04 3.14 24.19
C LEU A 111 3.74 4.18 23.31
N ILE A 112 4.94 3.86 22.80
CA ILE A 112 5.66 4.70 21.84
C ILE A 112 4.87 4.81 20.53
N PHE A 113 4.29 3.71 20.05
CA PHE A 113 3.43 3.72 18.86
C PHE A 113 2.21 4.60 19.09
N LEU A 114 1.50 4.44 20.21
CA LEU A 114 0.31 5.21 20.51
C LEU A 114 0.62 6.72 20.64
N ARG A 115 1.70 7.09 21.35
CA ARG A 115 2.09 8.50 21.52
C ARG A 115 2.63 9.15 20.24
N ARG A 116 3.37 8.42 19.40
CA ARG A 116 3.99 9.00 18.18
C ARG A 116 3.12 8.91 16.94
N VAL A 117 2.39 7.80 16.76
CA VAL A 117 1.61 7.51 15.55
C VAL A 117 0.13 7.82 15.76
N GLY A 118 -0.41 7.58 16.96
CA GLY A 118 -1.82 7.84 17.26
C GLY A 118 -2.23 9.29 17.01
N GLY A 119 -1.41 10.26 17.42
CA GLY A 119 -1.66 11.68 17.15
C GLY A 119 -1.65 12.02 15.65
N ILE A 120 -0.79 11.37 14.86
CA ILE A 120 -0.73 11.58 13.40
C ILE A 120 -1.98 11.01 12.73
N ILE A 121 -2.38 9.78 13.10
CA ILE A 121 -3.58 9.14 12.54
C ILE A 121 -4.82 9.97 12.87
N LEU A 122 -4.99 10.37 14.14
CA LEU A 122 -6.13 11.19 14.57
C LEU A 122 -6.18 12.51 13.80
N ALA A 123 -5.04 13.21 13.69
CA ALA A 123 -4.96 14.47 12.95
C ALA A 123 -5.31 14.28 11.45
N VAL A 124 -4.80 13.23 10.81
CA VAL A 124 -5.12 12.92 9.41
C VAL A 124 -6.59 12.56 9.25
N THR A 125 -7.19 11.78 10.15
CA THR A 125 -8.62 11.43 10.10
C THR A 125 -9.51 12.65 10.28
N ILE A 126 -9.21 13.53 11.23
CA ILE A 126 -9.95 14.79 11.44
C ILE A 126 -9.80 15.69 10.23
N LEU A 127 -8.59 15.83 9.69
CA LEU A 127 -8.33 16.63 8.49
C LEU A 127 -9.10 16.07 7.29
N LEU A 128 -9.10 14.75 7.10
CA LEU A 128 -9.79 14.11 5.99
C LEU A 128 -11.30 14.26 6.12
N TRP A 129 -11.84 14.08 7.33
CA TRP A 129 -13.25 14.35 7.62
C TRP A 129 -13.62 15.81 7.31
N PHE A 130 -12.77 16.76 7.70
CA PHE A 130 -13.00 18.17 7.41
C PHE A 130 -12.95 18.44 5.89
N LEU A 131 -11.94 17.92 5.19
CA LEU A 131 -11.81 18.04 3.73
C LEU A 131 -12.96 17.34 2.99
N SER A 132 -13.49 16.23 3.49
CA SER A 132 -14.60 15.49 2.87
C SER A 132 -15.97 16.11 3.15
N SER A 133 -16.10 16.83 4.27
CA SER A 133 -17.38 17.42 4.70
C SER A 133 -17.56 18.87 4.25
N PHE A 134 -16.46 19.58 3.93
CA PHE A 134 -16.50 21.00 3.62
C PHE A 134 -15.82 21.32 2.27
N PRO A 135 -16.38 22.22 1.43
CA PRO A 135 -17.70 22.83 1.54
C PRO A 135 -18.84 21.83 1.24
N GLY A 136 -19.99 22.05 1.90
CA GLY A 136 -21.20 21.25 1.64
C GLY A 136 -21.75 21.48 0.23
N ALA A 137 -22.60 20.56 -0.23
CA ALA A 137 -23.25 20.68 -1.53
C ALA A 137 -24.11 21.96 -1.60
N PRO A 138 -24.03 22.76 -2.69
CA PRO A 138 -24.94 23.87 -2.90
C PRO A 138 -26.38 23.37 -3.07
N GLU A 139 -27.37 24.17 -2.65
CA GLU A 139 -28.79 23.84 -2.78
C GLU A 139 -29.14 23.61 -4.26
N GLY A 140 -29.48 22.37 -4.63
CA GLY A 140 -29.76 21.96 -6.01
C GLY A 140 -28.68 21.11 -6.71
N ALA A 141 -27.63 20.71 -5.99
CA ALA A 141 -26.61 19.78 -6.52
C ALA A 141 -27.20 18.40 -6.89
N THR A 142 -26.92 17.91 -8.09
CA THR A 142 -27.38 16.61 -8.62
C THR A 142 -26.46 15.44 -8.25
N GLY A 143 -25.25 15.71 -7.73
CA GLY A 143 -24.24 14.71 -7.37
C GLY A 143 -24.06 14.53 -5.86
N PRO A 144 -23.35 13.46 -5.42
CA PRO A 144 -23.03 13.23 -4.01
C PRO A 144 -22.34 14.44 -3.36
N ALA A 145 -22.73 14.79 -2.12
CA ALA A 145 -22.22 15.99 -1.46
C ALA A 145 -20.68 16.02 -1.31
N ILE A 146 -20.06 14.84 -1.26
CA ILE A 146 -18.61 14.68 -1.18
C ILE A 146 -17.89 15.19 -2.43
N GLU A 147 -18.52 15.19 -3.61
CA GLU A 147 -17.89 15.69 -4.85
C GLU A 147 -17.59 17.20 -4.80
N TYR A 148 -18.42 17.96 -4.07
CA TYR A 148 -18.28 19.41 -3.93
C TYR A 148 -17.26 19.82 -2.87
N SER A 149 -16.93 18.89 -1.96
CA SER A 149 -15.97 19.07 -0.87
C SER A 149 -14.55 19.34 -1.37
N PHE A 150 -13.68 19.85 -0.50
CA PHE A 150 -12.26 20.03 -0.84
C PHE A 150 -11.60 18.69 -1.20
N ALA A 151 -11.97 17.60 -0.52
CA ALA A 151 -11.53 16.25 -0.87
C ALA A 151 -11.96 15.90 -2.28
N GLY A 152 -13.24 16.12 -2.63
CA GLY A 152 -13.79 15.89 -3.97
C GLY A 152 -13.02 16.63 -5.06
N ARG A 153 -12.74 17.92 -4.85
CA ARG A 153 -11.98 18.76 -5.79
C ARG A 153 -10.53 18.31 -5.95
N ILE A 154 -9.85 18.00 -4.85
CA ILE A 154 -8.47 17.48 -4.87
C ILE A 154 -8.44 16.10 -5.56
N GLY A 155 -9.44 15.26 -5.28
CA GLY A 155 -9.65 13.96 -5.91
C GLY A 155 -9.84 14.05 -7.41
N ALA A 156 -10.65 15.00 -7.88
CA ALA A 156 -10.88 15.25 -9.30
C ALA A 156 -9.61 15.74 -10.01
N LEU A 157 -8.83 16.62 -9.37
CA LEU A 157 -7.53 17.05 -9.89
C LEU A 157 -6.54 15.88 -9.99
N LEU A 158 -6.45 15.06 -8.95
CA LEU A 158 -5.64 13.84 -8.95
C LEU A 158 -6.11 12.86 -10.02
N ALA A 159 -7.43 12.74 -10.22
CA ALA A 159 -8.01 11.83 -11.21
C ALA A 159 -7.51 12.15 -12.63
N VAL A 160 -7.16 13.39 -12.97
CA VAL A 160 -6.56 13.69 -14.29
C VAL A 160 -5.23 12.97 -14.49
N VAL A 161 -4.39 12.95 -13.44
CA VAL A 161 -3.08 12.27 -13.48
C VAL A 161 -3.24 10.75 -13.49
N PHE A 162 -4.30 10.25 -12.85
CA PHE A 162 -4.53 8.83 -12.62
C PHE A 162 -5.57 8.19 -13.56
N ALA A 163 -6.24 8.98 -14.40
CA ALA A 163 -7.17 8.51 -15.43
C ALA A 163 -6.51 7.53 -16.43
N PRO A 164 -5.23 7.70 -16.85
CA PRO A 164 -4.58 6.75 -17.76
C PRO A 164 -4.43 5.33 -17.21
N ILE A 165 -4.49 5.17 -15.88
CA ILE A 165 -4.43 3.87 -15.20
C ILE A 165 -5.80 3.37 -14.73
N GLY A 166 -6.88 4.08 -15.10
CA GLY A 166 -8.27 3.70 -14.84
C GLY A 166 -8.79 4.06 -13.46
N PHE A 167 -8.11 4.95 -12.72
CA PHE A 167 -8.54 5.32 -11.37
C PHE A 167 -9.55 6.47 -11.41
N SER A 168 -10.66 6.28 -10.69
CA SER A 168 -11.66 7.31 -10.47
C SER A 168 -11.23 8.29 -9.36
N TRP A 169 -11.99 9.38 -9.22
CA TRP A 169 -11.75 10.36 -8.15
C TRP A 169 -11.90 9.73 -6.75
N GLN A 170 -12.83 8.77 -6.58
CA GLN A 170 -13.02 8.06 -5.31
C GLN A 170 -11.76 7.29 -4.91
N ILE A 171 -11.16 6.58 -5.86
CA ILE A 171 -9.90 5.84 -5.65
C ILE A 171 -8.78 6.83 -5.29
N CYS A 172 -8.67 7.94 -6.01
CA CYS A 172 -7.63 8.94 -5.78
C CYS A 172 -7.70 9.54 -4.37
N ILE A 173 -8.90 9.84 -3.86
CA ILE A 173 -9.08 10.35 -2.50
C ILE A 173 -8.74 9.27 -1.46
N ALA A 174 -9.17 8.03 -1.67
CA ALA A 174 -8.91 6.94 -0.74
C ALA A 174 -7.42 6.52 -0.68
N LEU A 175 -6.66 6.76 -1.75
CA LEU A 175 -5.22 6.49 -1.79
C LEU A 175 -4.42 7.41 -0.85
N VAL A 176 -4.84 8.66 -0.64
CA VAL A 176 -4.14 9.64 0.21
C VAL A 176 -4.00 9.15 1.67
N PRO A 177 -5.09 8.81 2.40
CA PRO A 177 -4.98 8.22 3.73
C PRO A 177 -4.39 6.81 3.69
N GLY A 178 -4.60 6.06 2.59
CA GLY A 178 -3.95 4.77 2.36
C GLY A 178 -2.42 4.83 2.37
N MET A 179 -1.83 5.96 1.95
CA MET A 179 -0.40 6.23 2.05
C MET A 179 0.05 6.54 3.49
N ALA A 180 -0.83 7.02 4.37
CA ALA A 180 -0.53 7.18 5.79
C ALA A 180 -0.52 5.81 6.49
N ALA A 181 -1.61 5.04 6.30
CA ALA A 181 -1.77 3.69 6.81
C ALA A 181 -2.62 2.85 5.84
N ARG A 182 -2.13 1.67 5.48
CA ARG A 182 -2.71 0.84 4.40
C ARG A 182 -4.08 0.29 4.76
N GLU A 183 -4.31 -0.07 6.02
CA GLU A 183 -5.62 -0.50 6.52
C GLU A 183 -6.69 0.62 6.48
N VAL A 184 -6.28 1.89 6.47
CA VAL A 184 -7.21 3.04 6.47
C VAL A 184 -7.82 3.26 5.07
N ALA A 185 -7.23 2.70 4.01
CA ALA A 185 -7.75 2.85 2.65
C ALA A 185 -9.18 2.32 2.49
N VAL A 186 -9.51 1.16 3.11
CA VAL A 186 -10.86 0.59 3.07
C VAL A 186 -11.85 1.48 3.83
N GLY A 187 -11.43 2.00 5.00
CA GLY A 187 -12.24 2.96 5.76
C GLY A 187 -12.48 4.25 4.97
N ALA A 188 -11.48 4.76 4.26
CA ALA A 188 -11.60 5.95 3.42
C ALA A 188 -12.56 5.73 2.23
N LEU A 189 -12.51 4.56 1.59
CA LEU A 189 -13.52 4.18 0.58
C LEU A 189 -14.92 4.14 1.20
N GLY A 190 -15.07 3.56 2.40
CA GLY A 190 -16.33 3.59 3.15
C GLY A 190 -16.86 5.00 3.36
N THR A 191 -16.01 5.94 3.78
CA THR A 191 -16.41 7.34 3.95
C THR A 191 -16.78 8.03 2.65
N VAL A 192 -16.09 7.73 1.54
CA VAL A 192 -16.36 8.35 0.22
C VAL A 192 -17.67 7.86 -0.36
N TYR A 193 -18.03 6.59 -0.14
CA TYR A 193 -19.32 6.03 -0.52
C TYR A 193 -20.42 6.30 0.51
N ALA A 194 -20.16 7.19 1.49
CA ALA A 194 -21.09 7.57 2.57
C ALA A 194 -21.66 6.37 3.35
N LEU A 195 -20.89 5.29 3.48
CA LEU A 195 -21.25 4.15 4.29
C LEU A 195 -20.92 4.46 5.75
N SER A 196 -21.93 4.39 6.61
CA SER A 196 -21.77 4.57 8.06
C SER A 196 -21.07 3.39 8.76
N ALA A 197 -20.72 2.33 8.02
CA ALA A 197 -20.03 1.14 8.55
C ALA A 197 -18.51 1.35 8.60
N THR A 198 -17.86 0.80 9.63
CA THR A 198 -16.39 0.80 9.79
C THR A 198 -15.87 -0.64 9.93
N GLY A 199 -14.65 -0.91 9.46
CA GLY A 199 -14.02 -2.25 9.59
C GLY A 199 -14.53 -3.29 8.59
N ASP A 200 -14.65 -4.54 9.03
CA ASP A 200 -15.06 -5.68 8.17
C ASP A 200 -16.48 -5.55 7.62
N ASP A 201 -17.41 -4.94 8.36
CA ASP A 201 -18.79 -4.71 7.91
C ASP A 201 -18.85 -3.72 6.73
N ALA A 202 -17.92 -2.76 6.69
CA ALA A 202 -17.80 -1.85 5.56
C ALA A 202 -17.36 -2.60 4.29
N ALA A 203 -16.46 -3.57 4.42
CA ALA A 203 -15.95 -4.32 3.28
C ALA A 203 -17.05 -5.16 2.61
N ALA A 204 -17.95 -5.76 3.40
CA ALA A 204 -19.08 -6.53 2.89
C ALA A 204 -20.09 -5.68 2.10
N GLN A 205 -20.34 -4.43 2.55
CA GLN A 205 -21.27 -3.51 1.88
C GLN A 205 -20.63 -2.80 0.68
N LEU A 206 -19.32 -2.56 0.72
CA LEU A 206 -18.56 -1.93 -0.35
C LEU A 206 -18.45 -2.81 -1.60
N GLY A 207 -18.30 -4.13 -1.43
CA GLY A 207 -18.06 -5.07 -2.53
C GLY A 207 -19.03 -4.91 -3.71
N PRO A 208 -20.37 -5.02 -3.49
CA PRO A 208 -21.36 -4.89 -4.56
C PRO A 208 -21.38 -3.50 -5.23
N LEU A 209 -21.20 -2.42 -4.44
CA LEU A 209 -21.20 -1.04 -4.95
C LEU A 209 -19.99 -0.77 -5.86
N ILE A 210 -18.82 -1.29 -5.46
CA ILE A 210 -17.60 -1.16 -6.22
C ILE A 210 -17.68 -2.01 -7.50
N ALA A 211 -18.20 -3.24 -7.41
CA ALA A 211 -18.38 -4.13 -8.55
C ALA A 211 -19.33 -3.56 -9.63
N GLY A 212 -20.34 -2.78 -9.22
CA GLY A 212 -21.24 -2.10 -10.15
C GLY A 212 -20.70 -0.79 -10.74
N SER A 213 -19.69 -0.17 -10.13
CA SER A 213 -19.19 1.15 -10.52
C SER A 213 -17.81 1.16 -11.18
N TRP A 214 -16.97 0.13 -10.97
CA TRP A 214 -15.65 0.05 -11.58
C TRP A 214 -15.56 -1.12 -12.56
N SER A 215 -14.68 -0.98 -13.57
CA SER A 215 -14.33 -2.07 -14.47
C SER A 215 -13.39 -3.09 -13.81
N LEU A 216 -13.37 -4.33 -14.31
CA LEU A 216 -12.40 -5.34 -13.87
C LEU A 216 -10.96 -4.86 -14.11
N ALA A 217 -10.71 -4.14 -15.20
CA ALA A 217 -9.41 -3.54 -15.52
C ALA A 217 -8.97 -2.55 -14.42
N THR A 218 -9.87 -1.70 -13.92
CA THR A 218 -9.59 -0.78 -12.80
C THR A 218 -9.23 -1.55 -11.54
N ALA A 219 -9.96 -2.63 -11.22
CA ALA A 219 -9.68 -3.45 -10.03
C ALA A 219 -8.31 -4.12 -10.11
N LEU A 220 -7.95 -4.71 -11.25
CA LEU A 220 -6.63 -5.32 -11.46
C LEU A 220 -5.50 -4.28 -11.41
N SER A 221 -5.70 -3.11 -12.02
CA SER A 221 -4.78 -1.97 -11.95
C SER A 221 -4.53 -1.52 -10.51
N LEU A 222 -5.59 -1.47 -9.69
CA LEU A 222 -5.51 -1.10 -8.28
C LEU A 222 -4.83 -2.19 -7.43
N LEU A 223 -5.09 -3.47 -7.70
CA LEU A 223 -4.38 -4.58 -7.04
C LEU A 223 -2.87 -4.49 -7.29
N VAL A 224 -2.46 -4.27 -8.54
CA VAL A 224 -1.05 -4.09 -8.92
C VAL A 224 -0.46 -2.83 -8.32
N TRP A 225 -1.24 -1.74 -8.25
CA TRP A 225 -0.82 -0.52 -7.57
C TRP A 225 -0.44 -0.85 -6.12
N PHE A 226 -1.27 -1.58 -5.38
CA PHE A 226 -0.98 -1.94 -3.98
C PHE A 226 0.21 -2.89 -3.79
N ILE A 227 0.67 -3.61 -4.83
CA ILE A 227 1.93 -4.37 -4.77
C ILE A 227 3.11 -3.42 -4.63
N PHE A 228 3.13 -2.36 -5.42
CA PHE A 228 4.23 -1.40 -5.52
C PHE A 228 4.00 -0.12 -4.73
N ALA A 229 2.79 0.04 -4.19
CA ALA A 229 2.28 1.30 -3.68
C ALA A 229 3.23 1.93 -2.68
N PRO A 230 3.27 3.28 -2.67
CA PRO A 230 4.15 4.04 -1.82
C PRO A 230 4.11 3.58 -0.37
N GLN A 231 5.26 3.68 0.28
CA GLN A 231 5.40 3.18 1.63
C GLN A 231 4.69 4.05 2.64
N CYS A 232 4.18 3.41 3.69
CA CYS A 232 3.58 4.12 4.80
C CYS A 232 4.58 5.07 5.46
N ILE A 233 4.06 6.13 6.11
CA ILE A 233 4.86 7.19 6.75
C ILE A 233 5.91 6.61 7.72
N SER A 234 5.58 5.53 8.42
CA SER A 234 6.49 4.84 9.34
C SER A 234 7.73 4.27 8.64
N THR A 235 7.57 3.76 7.42
CA THR A 235 8.65 3.23 6.60
C THR A 235 9.56 4.34 6.12
N ILE A 236 8.99 5.44 5.58
CA ILE A 236 9.76 6.62 5.16
C ILE A 236 10.55 7.19 6.34
N ALA A 237 9.94 7.28 7.52
CA ALA A 237 10.59 7.71 8.75
C ALA A 237 11.72 6.76 9.19
N ALA A 238 11.54 5.44 9.05
CA ALA A 238 12.58 4.46 9.33
C ALA A 238 13.76 4.60 8.36
N VAL A 239 13.51 4.71 7.04
CA VAL A 239 14.56 4.93 6.03
C VAL A 239 15.32 6.21 6.35
N ARG A 240 14.62 7.31 6.63
CA ARG A 240 15.26 8.59 6.98
C ARG A 240 16.21 8.45 8.18
N ARG A 241 15.82 7.68 9.21
CA ARG A 241 16.66 7.42 10.38
C ARG A 241 17.86 6.53 10.04
N GLU A 242 17.69 5.53 9.19
CA GLU A 242 18.79 4.64 8.78
C GLU A 242 19.77 5.31 7.83
N THR A 243 19.31 6.25 6.99
CA THR A 243 20.13 6.90 5.96
C THR A 243 20.60 8.31 6.33
N ASN A 244 20.23 8.79 7.52
CA ASN A 244 20.59 10.10 8.07
C ASN A 244 20.38 11.29 7.09
N GLY A 245 19.31 11.26 6.29
CA GLY A 245 19.03 12.28 5.28
C GLY A 245 17.76 12.01 4.47
N TRP A 246 17.25 13.05 3.80
CA TRP A 246 16.02 12.98 2.99
C TRP A 246 16.23 12.52 1.54
N ARG A 247 17.46 12.53 1.05
CA ARG A 247 17.79 12.16 -0.33
C ARG A 247 17.30 10.74 -0.66
N TYR A 248 17.68 9.74 0.13
CA TYR A 248 17.30 8.35 -0.12
C TYR A 248 15.82 8.05 0.10
N PRO A 249 15.16 8.53 1.17
CA PRO A 249 13.70 8.41 1.30
C PRO A 249 12.93 8.99 0.11
N LEU A 250 13.33 10.15 -0.42
CA LEU A 250 12.66 10.77 -1.56
C LEU A 250 12.89 9.98 -2.86
N ILE A 251 14.12 9.52 -3.10
CA ILE A 251 14.41 8.62 -4.24
C ILE A 251 13.59 7.34 -4.10
N MET A 252 13.50 6.79 -2.89
CA MET A 252 12.74 5.57 -2.61
C MET A 252 11.26 5.74 -2.93
N THR A 253 10.65 6.80 -2.42
CA THR A 253 9.24 7.10 -2.66
C THR A 253 8.99 7.38 -4.15
N GLY A 254 9.86 8.16 -4.79
CA GLY A 254 9.73 8.50 -6.20
C GLY A 254 9.83 7.29 -7.12
N TYR A 255 10.83 6.42 -6.93
CA TYR A 255 10.98 5.23 -7.77
C TYR A 255 9.83 4.24 -7.56
N LEU A 256 9.39 4.02 -6.30
CA LEU A 256 8.27 3.11 -6.01
C LEU A 256 6.97 3.61 -6.60
N PHE A 257 6.71 4.91 -6.49
CA PHE A 257 5.53 5.54 -7.08
C PHE A 257 5.57 5.44 -8.61
N GLY A 258 6.72 5.72 -9.23
CA GLY A 258 6.89 5.57 -10.67
C GLY A 258 6.71 4.13 -11.15
N LEU A 259 7.25 3.16 -10.40
CA LEU A 259 7.12 1.74 -10.71
C LEU A 259 5.67 1.26 -10.53
N ALA A 260 4.99 1.71 -9.46
CA ALA A 260 3.57 1.44 -9.25
C ALA A 260 2.71 1.98 -10.38
N TYR A 261 2.93 3.24 -10.77
CA TYR A 261 2.21 3.88 -11.86
C TYR A 261 2.43 3.14 -13.19
N ALA A 262 3.69 2.81 -13.52
CA ALA A 262 4.01 2.09 -14.75
C ALA A 262 3.40 0.68 -14.78
N ALA A 263 3.51 -0.07 -13.68
CA ALA A 263 2.96 -1.43 -13.60
C ALA A 263 1.43 -1.43 -13.66
N SER A 264 0.77 -0.49 -12.97
CA SER A 264 -0.68 -0.30 -13.04
C SER A 264 -1.13 0.12 -14.43
N PHE A 265 -0.40 1.03 -15.09
CA PHE A 265 -0.69 1.44 -16.47
C PHE A 265 -0.63 0.26 -17.44
N VAL A 266 0.44 -0.52 -17.39
CA VAL A 266 0.60 -1.72 -18.23
C VAL A 266 -0.53 -2.72 -17.96
N THR A 267 -0.83 -2.98 -16.69
CA THR A 267 -1.90 -3.91 -16.29
C THR A 267 -3.26 -3.44 -16.77
N TYR A 268 -3.58 -2.15 -16.60
CA TYR A 268 -4.86 -1.57 -17.03
C TYR A 268 -5.04 -1.71 -18.55
N ARG A 269 -4.01 -1.39 -19.33
CA ARG A 269 -4.06 -1.47 -20.80
C ARG A 269 -4.17 -2.91 -21.30
N ILE A 270 -3.44 -3.84 -20.69
CA ILE A 270 -3.56 -5.27 -21.00
C ILE A 270 -4.95 -5.78 -20.65
N ALA A 271 -5.48 -5.43 -19.48
CA ALA A 271 -6.81 -5.85 -19.06
C ALA A 271 -7.91 -5.30 -19.99
N LEU A 272 -7.82 -4.04 -20.42
CA LEU A 272 -8.73 -3.48 -21.44
C LEU A 272 -8.63 -4.23 -22.77
N ALA A 273 -7.40 -4.53 -23.24
CA ALA A 273 -7.20 -5.28 -24.48
C ALA A 273 -7.77 -6.70 -24.43
N LEU A 274 -7.83 -7.30 -23.24
CA LEU A 274 -8.43 -8.61 -22.98
C LEU A 274 -9.95 -8.54 -22.72
N GLY A 275 -10.58 -7.37 -22.85
CA GLY A 275 -12.03 -7.20 -22.67
C GLY A 275 -12.48 -7.02 -21.22
N GLY A 276 -11.59 -6.66 -20.29
CA GLY A 276 -11.91 -6.39 -18.88
C GLY A 276 -12.49 -4.99 -18.59
N GLY A 277 -12.97 -4.28 -19.62
CA GLY A 277 -13.44 -2.90 -19.56
C GLY A 277 -14.91 -2.76 -19.88
#